data_AF-A0A967DGH5-F1
#
_entry.id   AF-A0A967DGH5-F1
#
_cell.length_a   1.000
_cell.length_b   1.000
_cell.length_c   1.000
_cell.angle_alpha   90.00
_cell.angle_beta   90.00
_cell.angle_gamma   90.00
#
_symmetry.space_group_name_H-M   'P 1'
#
loop_
_entity.id
_entity.type
_entity.pdbx_description
1 polymer ?
#
loop_
_entity_poly.entity_id
_entity_poly.type
_entity_poly.pdbx_seq_one_letter_code
_entity_poly.pdbx_strand_id
1 'polypeptide(L)' 'MHALHTTSIRSLPLVSRGKVRDVYAIDQDRLLMITSDRISAFDVVMQEAIPEKGMVLNQMSNFWFSHL' A
#
# COMPACT_ATOMS: atom_id res chain seq x y z
N MET A 1 -4.21 -17.86 0.73
CA MET A 1 -4.60 -16.48 1.08
C MET A 1 -4.80 -15.68 -0.20
N HIS A 2 -5.71 -14.71 -0.21
CA HIS A 2 -5.97 -13.87 -1.39
C HIS A 2 -5.08 -12.62 -1.36
N ALA A 3 -4.47 -12.28 -2.50
CA ALA A 3 -3.63 -11.10 -2.62
C ALA A 3 -4.46 -9.80 -2.57
N LEU A 4 -3.97 -8.80 -1.85
CA LEU A 4 -4.59 -7.47 -1.83
C LEU A 4 -4.19 -6.68 -3.07
N HIS A 5 -5.04 -6.66 -4.09
CA HIS A 5 -4.80 -5.83 -5.28
C HIS A 5 -5.11 -4.36 -4.99
N THR A 6 -6.30 -4.02 -4.53
CA THR A 6 -6.78 -2.64 -4.40
C THR A 6 -7.68 -2.51 -3.18
N THR A 7 -7.62 -1.38 -2.48
CA THR A 7 -8.50 -1.12 -1.33
C THR A 7 -9.75 -0.33 -1.74
N SER A 8 -10.85 -0.57 -1.01
CA SER A 8 -12.11 0.14 -1.19
C SER A 8 -12.67 0.60 0.17
N ILE A 9 -11.89 1.44 0.86
CA ILE A 9 -12.34 2.06 2.11
C ILE A 9 -13.25 3.24 1.76
N ARG A 10 -14.53 3.16 2.17
CA ARG A 10 -15.54 4.20 1.90
C ARG A 10 -15.63 5.26 2.99
N SER A 11 -15.12 4.96 4.19
CA SER A 11 -15.15 5.86 5.33
C SER A 11 -14.08 6.94 5.31
N LEU A 12 -13.08 6.85 4.42
CA LEU A 12 -11.98 7.79 4.30
C LEU A 12 -11.85 8.29 2.84
N PRO A 13 -11.56 9.59 2.61
CA PRO A 13 -11.31 10.10 1.27
C PRO A 13 -10.05 9.47 0.66
N LEU A 14 -10.16 8.94 -0.56
CA LEU A 14 -8.99 8.50 -1.33
C LEU A 14 -8.24 9.73 -1.84
N VAL A 15 -6.98 9.88 -1.44
CA VAL A 15 -6.12 10.99 -1.87
C VAL A 15 -5.38 10.63 -3.16
N SER A 16 -4.79 9.44 -3.20
CA SER A 16 -4.09 8.97 -4.40
C SER A 16 -3.99 7.45 -4.46
N ARG A 17 -3.84 6.95 -5.68
CA ARG A 17 -3.54 5.54 -5.96
C ARG A 17 -2.30 5.48 -6.84
N GLY A 18 -1.20 5.04 -6.25
CA GLY A 18 0.04 4.77 -6.97
C GLY A 18 0.12 3.34 -7.49
N LYS A 19 1.26 2.98 -8.09
CA LYS A 19 1.50 1.61 -8.62
C LYS A 19 1.26 0.52 -7.59
N VAL A 20 1.74 0.73 -6.36
CA VAL A 20 1.73 -0.31 -5.30
C VAL A 20 1.13 0.15 -3.97
N ARG A 21 0.66 1.41 -3.86
CA ARG A 21 0.08 1.94 -2.62
C ARG A 21 -1.18 2.74 -2.90
N ASP A 22 -2.12 2.64 -1.99
CA ASP A 22 -3.32 3.46 -1.93
C ASP A 22 -3.20 4.36 -0.69
N VAL A 23 -3.49 5.66 -0.84
CA VAL A 23 -3.35 6.67 0.22
C VAL A 23 -4.69 7.32 0.49
N TYR A 24 -5.11 7.31 1.75
CA TYR A 24 -6.35 7.92 2.22
C TYR A 24 -6.05 9.06 3.20
N ALA A 25 -6.89 10.08 3.23
CA ALA A 25 -6.84 11.12 4.25
C ALA A 25 -7.56 10.63 5.50
N ILE A 26 -6.94 10.80 6.67
CA ILE A 26 -7.61 10.62 7.96
C ILE A 26 -8.20 11.97 8.41
N ASP A 27 -7.39 13.02 8.35
CA ASP A 27 -7.72 14.41 8.67
C ASP A 27 -6.73 15.36 7.98
N GLN A 28 -6.55 16.58 8.50
CA GLN A 28 -5.73 17.63 7.88
C GLN A 28 -4.22 17.34 7.91
N ASP A 29 -3.75 16.55 8.88
CA ASP A 29 -2.33 16.33 9.15
C ASP A 29 -1.92 14.85 9.07
N ARG A 30 -2.87 13.93 8.94
CA ARG A 30 -2.58 12.48 8.91
C ARG A 30 -3.11 11.78 7.66
N LEU A 31 -2.27 10.88 7.13
CA LEU A 31 -2.58 10.02 6.01
C LEU A 31 -2.56 8.55 6.44
N LEU A 32 -3.50 7.76 5.92
CA LEU A 32 -3.45 6.30 5.94
C LEU A 32 -2.82 5.81 4.64
N MET A 33 -1.68 5.16 4.74
CA MET A 33 -0.94 4.62 3.62
C MET A 33 -1.03 3.09 3.62
N ILE A 34 -1.63 2.51 2.58
CA ILE A 34 -1.81 1.06 2.47
C ILE A 34 -0.93 0.53 1.34
N THR A 35 0.01 -0.34 1.68
CA THR A 35 0.85 -1.06 0.71
C THR A 35 0.11 -2.30 0.24
N SER A 36 -0.25 -2.32 -1.05
CA SER A 36 -0.90 -3.47 -1.72
C SER A 36 0.09 -4.59 -2.04
N ASP A 37 -0.42 -5.74 -2.48
CA ASP A 37 0.36 -6.86 -3.00
C ASP A 37 0.73 -6.71 -4.49
N ARG A 38 0.29 -5.62 -5.14
CA ARG A 38 0.69 -5.27 -6.51
C ARG A 38 2.20 -5.08 -6.60
N ILE A 39 2.78 -5.52 -7.70
CA ILE A 39 4.19 -5.31 -8.06
C ILE A 39 4.28 -4.65 -9.43
N SER A 40 5.31 -3.84 -9.63
CA SER A 40 5.61 -3.23 -10.93
C SER A 40 7.05 -3.48 -11.33
N ALA A 41 7.28 -3.74 -12.61
CA ALA A 41 8.60 -3.76 -13.22
C ALA A 41 8.49 -3.21 -14.65
N PHE A 42 9.58 -2.62 -15.17
CA PHE A 42 9.59 -1.99 -16.50
C PHE A 42 8.44 -0.99 -16.71
N ASP A 43 8.19 -0.17 -15.69
CA ASP A 43 7.12 0.85 -15.63
C ASP A 43 5.67 0.30 -15.62
N VAL A 44 5.46 -1.01 -15.74
CA VAL A 44 4.14 -1.66 -15.82
C VAL A 44 3.77 -2.32 -14.48
N VAL A 45 2.50 -2.18 -14.06
CA VAL A 45 1.94 -2.95 -12.94
C VAL A 45 1.53 -4.34 -13.43
N MET A 46 2.01 -5.38 -12.77
CA MET A 46 1.76 -6.77 -13.17
C MET A 46 0.32 -7.20 -12.87
N GLN A 47 -0.21 -8.15 -13.66
CA GLN A 47 -1.54 -8.73 -13.43
C GLN A 47 -1.56 -9.61 -12.18
N GLU A 48 -0.56 -10.46 -12.03
CA GLU A 48 -0.40 -11.32 -10.85
C GLU A 48 0.24 -10.52 -9.71
N ALA A 49 -0.39 -10.57 -8.54
CA ALA A 49 0.14 -9.98 -7.31
C ALA A 49 0.99 -10.99 -6.54
N ILE A 50 1.82 -10.51 -5.61
CA ILE A 50 2.57 -11.38 -4.71
C ILE A 50 1.86 -11.34 -3.35
N PRO A 51 1.11 -12.39 -2.95
CA PRO A 51 0.42 -12.41 -1.68
C PRO A 51 1.35 -12.05 -0.52
N GLU A 52 0.84 -11.27 0.44
CA GLU A 52 1.54 -10.86 1.67
C GLU A 52 2.74 -9.91 1.47
N LYS A 53 3.12 -9.58 0.23
CA LYS A 53 4.21 -8.64 -0.04
C LYS A 53 3.97 -7.30 0.65
N GLY A 54 2.75 -6.77 0.61
CA GLY A 54 2.41 -5.51 1.28
C GLY A 54 2.64 -5.57 2.79
N MET A 55 2.33 -6.70 3.42
CA MET A 55 2.55 -6.92 4.86
C MET A 55 4.04 -6.94 5.21
N VAL A 56 4.85 -7.70 4.47
CA VAL A 56 6.30 -7.81 4.71
C VAL A 56 6.97 -6.45 4.55
N LEU A 57 6.61 -5.71 3.50
CA LEU A 57 7.18 -4.38 3.26
C LEU A 57 6.80 -3.37 4.35
N ASN A 58 5.56 -3.40 4.85
CA ASN A 58 5.15 -2.56 5.97
C ASN A 58 5.94 -2.89 7.25
N GLN A 59 6.17 -4.18 7.54
CA GLN A 59 7.00 -4.59 8.68
C GLN A 59 8.44 -4.10 8.55
N MET A 60 9.02 -4.23 7.35
CA MET A 60 10.37 -3.74 7.07
C MET A 60 10.46 -2.21 7.21
N SER A 61 9.46 -1.47 6.73
CA SER A 61 9.42 -0.02 6.94
C SER A 61 9.33 0.33 8.42
N ASN A 62 8.46 -0.32 9.20
CA ASN A 62 8.35 -0.10 10.65
C ASN A 62 9.66 -0.39 11.37
N PHE A 63 10.35 -1.47 11.00
CA PHE A 63 11.70 -1.77 11.50
C PHE A 63 12.65 -0.61 11.24
N TRP A 64 12.75 -0.13 10.00
CA TRP A 64 13.68 0.98 9.70
C TRP A 64 13.28 2.29 10.38
N PHE A 65 11.98 2.60 10.48
CA PHE A 65 11.51 3.78 11.21
C PHE A 65 11.82 3.74 12.71
N SER A 66 11.98 2.55 13.31
CA SER A 66 12.38 2.44 14.72
C SER A 66 13.89 2.54 14.94
N HIS A 67 14.69 2.53 13.86
CA HIS A 67 16.16 2.56 13.91
C HIS A 67 16.75 3.85 13.34
N LEU A 68 15.92 4.80 12.92
CA LEU A 68 16.27 6.13 12.41
C LEU A 68 15.62 7.19 13.31
#